data_AF-A0A4P5SDY1-F1
#
_entry.id   AF-A0A4P5SDY1-F1
#
_cell.length_a   1.000
_cell.length_b   1.000
_cell.length_c   1.000
_cell.angle_alpha   90.00
_cell.angle_beta   90.00
_cell.angle_gamma   90.00
#
_symmetry.space_group_name_H-M   'P 1'
#
loop_
_entity.id
_entity.type
_entity.pdbx_description
1 polymer ?
#
loop_
_entity_poly.entity_id
_entity_poly.type
_entity_poly.pdbx_seq_one_letter_code
_entity_poly.pdbx_strand_id
1 'polypeptide(L)'
;MRPGDKIVAVDGRATPEWEQLKSAIESRGGQDVEFTVDRSGKKSIVAATLDERDNRGFLGIGPATQFRNVGVFEAIPESFRVIGGITTGTVEGLARLFSPSGVERYSKNFTSSAPEAGTPSSDERPRSLIGIVDEGSTIVNGNIWALLWLLGGISLILALFNTIPLLPFDGGHAVVVLYEWAASKIMRRKVTVDFRKLMPVTAAVLVIFLVLGLSAMFLDIRQALGS
;
A
#
# COMPACT_ATOMS: atom_id res chain seq x y z
N MET A 1 3.85 -27.70 -4.54
CA MET A 1 2.52 -27.18 -4.16
C MET A 1 1.77 -26.68 -5.39
N ARG A 2 0.44 -26.50 -5.34
CA ARG A 2 -0.35 -25.96 -6.45
C ARG A 2 -1.20 -24.75 -6.01
N PRO A 3 -1.54 -23.81 -6.90
CA PRO A 3 -2.48 -22.74 -6.59
C PRO A 3 -3.82 -23.29 -6.07
N GLY A 4 -4.36 -22.69 -5.01
CA GLY A 4 -5.62 -23.11 -4.36
C GLY A 4 -5.46 -24.11 -3.21
N ASP A 5 -4.26 -24.62 -2.97
CA ASP A 5 -3.92 -25.45 -1.82
C ASP A 5 -4.02 -24.65 -0.51
N LYS A 6 -4.68 -25.22 0.52
CA LYS A 6 -4.71 -24.62 1.87
C LYS A 6 -3.70 -25.31 2.77
N ILE A 7 -2.68 -24.59 3.23
CA ILE A 7 -1.73 -25.14 4.20
C ILE A 7 -2.38 -25.10 5.59
N VAL A 8 -2.41 -26.25 6.25
CA VAL A 8 -3.07 -26.43 7.56
C VAL A 8 -2.09 -26.80 8.67
N ALA A 9 -0.89 -27.28 8.32
CA ALA A 9 0.17 -27.55 9.29
C ALA A 9 1.57 -27.50 8.65
N VAL A 10 2.57 -27.25 9.49
CA VAL A 10 4.01 -27.24 9.16
C VAL A 10 4.73 -28.14 10.17
N ASP A 11 5.45 -29.17 9.72
CA ASP A 11 6.07 -30.22 10.54
C ASP A 11 5.12 -30.81 11.58
N GLY A 12 3.88 -31.09 11.17
CA GLY A 12 2.83 -31.61 12.05
C GLY A 12 2.24 -30.60 13.06
N ARG A 13 2.74 -29.36 13.14
CA ARG A 13 2.15 -28.29 13.95
C ARG A 13 1.08 -27.55 13.16
N ALA A 14 -0.14 -27.48 13.70
CA ALA A 14 -1.24 -26.79 13.05
C ALA A 14 -0.95 -25.29 12.88
N THR A 15 -1.20 -24.77 11.69
CA THR A 15 -1.04 -23.35 11.33
C THR A 15 -2.36 -22.84 10.70
N PRO A 16 -3.44 -22.67 11.50
CA PRO A 16 -4.74 -22.24 10.99
C PRO A 16 -4.75 -20.79 10.49
N GLU A 17 -3.81 -19.96 10.97
CA GLU A 17 -3.70 -18.55 10.65
C GLU A 17 -2.46 -18.25 9.80
N TRP A 18 -2.56 -17.22 8.96
CA TRP A 18 -1.49 -16.80 8.06
C TRP A 18 -0.20 -16.42 8.81
N GLU A 19 -0.33 -15.67 9.91
CA GLU A 19 0.83 -15.23 10.71
C GLU A 19 1.59 -16.42 11.33
N GLN A 20 0.87 -17.45 11.77
CA GLN A 20 1.46 -18.67 12.35
C GLN A 20 2.21 -19.47 11.28
N LEU A 21 1.64 -19.58 10.09
CA LEU A 21 2.29 -20.20 8.92
C LEU A 21 3.56 -19.43 8.52
N LYS A 22 3.46 -18.10 8.42
CA LYS A 22 4.58 -17.23 8.06
C LYS A 22 5.74 -17.37 9.04
N SER A 23 5.47 -17.26 10.34
CA SER A 23 6.49 -17.41 11.38
C SER A 23 7.15 -18.80 11.36
N ALA A 24 6.37 -19.85 11.08
CA ALA A 24 6.90 -21.21 10.95
C ALA A 24 7.85 -21.36 9.73
N ILE A 25 7.59 -20.65 8.64
CA ILE A 25 8.45 -20.64 7.44
C ILE A 25 9.71 -19.80 7.69
N GLU A 26 9.56 -18.58 8.20
CA GLU A 26 10.69 -17.64 8.39
C GLU A 26 11.77 -18.19 9.32
N SER A 27 11.39 -19.00 10.32
CA SER A 27 12.29 -19.60 11.30
C SER A 27 13.12 -20.81 10.80
N ARG A 28 12.89 -21.26 9.56
CA ARG A 28 13.44 -22.53 9.03
C ARG A 28 14.14 -22.37 7.67
N GLY A 29 14.81 -21.23 7.44
CA GLY A 29 15.57 -21.00 6.20
C GLY A 29 16.60 -22.11 5.92
N GLY A 30 16.67 -22.55 4.65
CA GLY A 30 17.59 -23.60 4.22
C GLY A 30 17.21 -25.03 4.65
N GLN A 31 16.07 -25.23 5.32
CA GLN A 31 15.65 -26.53 5.83
C GLN A 31 14.59 -27.19 4.94
N ASP A 32 14.59 -28.53 4.92
CA ASP A 32 13.48 -29.32 4.39
C ASP A 32 12.35 -29.34 5.40
N VAL A 33 11.17 -28.91 4.95
CA VAL A 33 9.99 -28.76 5.81
C VAL A 33 8.80 -29.51 5.23
N GLU A 34 8.05 -30.19 6.09
CA GLU A 34 6.84 -30.91 5.69
C GLU A 34 5.60 -30.05 5.87
N PHE A 35 4.87 -29.82 4.77
CA PHE A 35 3.64 -29.07 4.77
C PHE A 35 2.44 -30.01 4.66
N THR A 36 1.50 -29.92 5.61
CA THR A 36 0.19 -30.54 5.44
C THR A 36 -0.70 -29.59 4.67
N VAL A 37 -1.10 -30.03 3.48
CA VAL A 37 -1.92 -29.28 2.54
C VAL A 37 -3.28 -29.94 2.41
N ASP A 38 -4.34 -29.16 2.58
CA ASP A 38 -5.71 -29.52 2.26
C ASP A 38 -6.05 -29.03 0.84
N ARG A 39 -6.33 -29.99 -0.05
CA ARG A 39 -6.83 -29.73 -1.40
C ARG A 39 -8.23 -30.33 -1.52
N SER A 40 -9.24 -29.46 -1.61
CA SER A 40 -10.65 -29.86 -1.75
C SER A 40 -11.14 -30.84 -0.68
N GLY A 41 -10.69 -30.67 0.58
CA GLY A 41 -11.05 -31.51 1.72
C GLY A 41 -10.14 -32.74 1.91
N LYS A 42 -9.18 -32.98 1.00
CA LYS A 42 -8.22 -34.09 1.11
C LYS A 42 -6.88 -33.56 1.58
N LYS A 43 -6.46 -33.99 2.78
CA LYS A 43 -5.14 -33.68 3.34
C LYS A 43 -4.06 -34.52 2.68
N SER A 44 -2.95 -33.88 2.35
CA SER A 44 -1.75 -34.50 1.79
C SER A 44 -0.50 -33.84 2.38
N ILE A 45 0.58 -34.60 2.52
CA ILE A 45 1.87 -34.07 2.99
C ILE A 45 2.71 -33.76 1.76
N VAL A 46 3.32 -32.57 1.75
CA VAL A 46 4.21 -32.10 0.70
C VAL A 46 5.49 -31.61 1.36
N ALA A 47 6.61 -32.27 1.08
CA ALA A 47 7.93 -31.77 1.49
C ALA A 47 8.37 -30.65 0.53
N ALA A 48 8.94 -29.58 1.10
CA ALA A 48 9.57 -28.51 0.33
C ALA A 48 10.79 -27.98 1.08
N THR A 49 11.87 -27.75 0.34
CA THR A 49 13.06 -27.06 0.85
C THR A 49 12.81 -25.57 0.86
N LEU A 50 13.01 -24.93 2.02
CA LEU A 50 12.89 -23.49 2.16
C LEU A 50 14.16 -22.80 1.65
N ASP A 51 13.99 -21.80 0.79
CA ASP A 51 15.07 -20.90 0.40
C ASP A 51 15.43 -20.00 1.58
N GLU A 52 16.65 -19.47 1.62
CA GLU A 52 17.09 -18.55 2.67
C GLU A 52 17.36 -17.16 2.08
N ARG A 53 16.61 -16.16 2.55
CA ARG A 53 16.75 -14.77 2.11
C ARG A 53 16.76 -13.87 3.33
N ASP A 54 17.77 -13.02 3.45
CA ASP A 54 17.95 -12.12 4.60
C ASP A 54 17.85 -12.84 5.95
N ASN A 55 18.48 -14.03 6.06
CA ASN A 55 18.46 -14.89 7.26
C ASN A 55 17.04 -15.31 7.70
N ARG A 56 16.10 -15.40 6.74
CA ARG A 56 14.74 -15.90 6.92
C ARG A 56 14.40 -16.95 5.87
N GLY A 57 13.62 -17.94 6.27
CA GLY A 57 13.08 -18.95 5.35
C GLY A 57 12.04 -18.38 4.39
N PHE A 58 12.09 -18.82 3.15
CA PHE A 58 11.22 -18.36 2.08
C PHE A 58 10.70 -19.53 1.24
N LEU A 59 9.37 -19.62 1.10
CA LEU A 59 8.68 -20.66 0.32
C LEU A 59 8.09 -20.13 -1.00
N GLY A 60 8.01 -18.80 -1.19
CA GLY A 60 7.44 -18.20 -2.41
C GLY A 60 5.92 -18.31 -2.55
N ILE A 61 5.20 -18.45 -1.43
CA ILE A 61 3.73 -18.49 -1.41
C ILE A 61 3.15 -17.19 -0.84
N GLY A 62 1.94 -16.84 -1.29
CA GLY A 62 1.21 -15.68 -0.81
C GLY A 62 -0.27 -16.00 -0.59
N PRO A 63 -1.00 -15.17 0.18
CA PRO A 63 -2.42 -15.34 0.37
C PRO A 63 -3.15 -15.24 -0.98
N ALA A 64 -3.96 -16.23 -1.30
CA ALA A 64 -4.81 -16.18 -2.49
C ALA A 64 -5.88 -15.10 -2.28
N THR A 65 -5.94 -14.12 -3.19
CA THR A 65 -7.00 -13.11 -3.17
C THR A 65 -8.30 -13.77 -3.62
N GLN A 66 -9.19 -14.06 -2.68
CA GLN A 66 -10.53 -14.55 -3.00
C GLN A 66 -11.41 -13.38 -3.42
N PHE A 67 -11.71 -13.28 -4.72
CA PHE A 67 -12.71 -12.36 -5.21
C PHE A 67 -14.10 -12.87 -4.80
N ARG A 68 -14.72 -12.21 -3.82
CA ARG A 68 -16.13 -12.43 -3.50
C ARG A 68 -16.97 -11.68 -4.52
N ASN A 69 -17.69 -12.40 -5.38
CA ASN A 69 -18.68 -11.79 -6.25
C ASN A 69 -19.82 -11.24 -5.39
N VAL A 70 -19.86 -9.91 -5.25
CA VAL A 70 -20.96 -9.20 -4.60
C VAL A 70 -21.97 -8.78 -5.68
N GLY A 71 -23.25 -9.06 -5.46
CA GLY A 71 -24.30 -8.58 -6.36
C GLY A 71 -24.38 -7.05 -6.34
N VAL A 72 -24.87 -6.41 -7.40
CA VAL A 72 -24.96 -4.93 -7.50
C VAL A 72 -25.68 -4.29 -6.30
N PHE A 73 -26.74 -4.95 -5.80
CA PHE A 73 -27.50 -4.48 -4.64
C PHE A 73 -26.80 -4.70 -3.29
N GLU A 74 -25.95 -5.72 -3.18
CA GLU A 74 -25.12 -5.98 -1.99
C GLU A 74 -23.84 -5.14 -1.99
N ALA A 75 -23.35 -4.77 -3.18
CA ALA A 75 -22.14 -3.97 -3.35
C ALA A 75 -22.30 -2.55 -2.78
N ILE A 76 -23.50 -1.98 -2.80
CA ILE A 76 -23.76 -0.62 -2.29
C ILE A 76 -23.49 -0.53 -0.78
N PRO A 77 -24.17 -1.27 0.10
CA PRO A 77 -23.89 -1.21 1.53
C PRO A 77 -22.49 -1.71 1.88
N GLU A 78 -21.98 -2.71 1.15
CA GLU A 78 -20.62 -3.21 1.39
C GLU A 78 -19.55 -2.16 1.03
N SER A 79 -19.76 -1.36 -0.02
CA SER A 79 -18.86 -0.26 -0.37
C SER A 79 -18.76 0.75 0.76
N PHE A 80 -19.89 1.14 1.37
CA PHE A 80 -19.86 2.04 2.52
C PHE A 80 -19.12 1.44 3.72
N ARG A 81 -19.29 0.14 3.97
CA ARG A 81 -18.58 -0.57 5.05
C ARG A 81 -17.08 -0.62 4.80
N VAL A 82 -16.67 -0.92 3.57
CA VAL A 82 -15.26 -0.96 3.14
C VAL A 82 -14.63 0.43 3.25
N ILE A 83 -15.29 1.46 2.70
CA ILE A 83 -14.84 2.86 2.78
C ILE A 83 -14.73 3.29 4.25
N GLY A 84 -15.71 2.93 5.08
CA GLY A 84 -15.69 3.19 6.52
C GLY A 84 -14.46 2.57 7.18
N GLY A 85 -14.21 1.27 6.94
CA GLY A 85 -13.06 0.56 7.47
C GLY A 85 -11.71 1.14 7.02
N ILE A 86 -11.58 1.50 5.73
CA ILE A 86 -10.39 2.17 5.19
C ILE A 86 -10.18 3.53 5.86
N THR A 87 -11.24 4.31 6.01
CA THR A 87 -11.18 5.65 6.62
C THR A 87 -10.75 5.54 8.07
N THR A 88 -11.38 4.66 8.86
CA THR A 88 -11.01 4.45 10.27
C THR A 88 -9.60 3.91 10.42
N GLY A 89 -9.19 2.95 9.58
CA GLY A 89 -7.84 2.39 9.60
C GLY A 89 -6.78 3.43 9.24
N THR A 90 -7.09 4.34 8.31
CA THR A 90 -6.19 5.46 7.95
C THR A 90 -6.05 6.44 9.11
N VAL A 91 -7.16 6.84 9.74
CA VAL A 91 -7.14 7.73 10.91
C VAL A 91 -6.37 7.09 12.07
N GLU A 92 -6.59 5.80 12.32
CA GLU A 92 -5.88 5.07 13.37
C GLU A 92 -4.38 4.93 13.07
N GLY A 93 -4.02 4.64 11.81
CA GLY A 93 -2.63 4.60 11.36
C GLY A 93 -1.92 5.94 11.53
N LEU A 94 -2.58 7.04 11.15
CA LEU A 94 -2.06 8.38 11.39
C LEU A 94 -1.95 8.69 12.89
N ALA A 95 -2.95 8.34 13.69
CA ALA A 95 -2.90 8.55 15.14
C ALA A 95 -1.74 7.76 15.78
N ARG A 96 -1.48 6.53 15.33
CA ARG A 96 -0.34 5.72 15.78
C ARG A 96 0.99 6.34 15.35
N LEU A 97 1.09 6.86 14.13
CA LEU A 97 2.28 7.54 13.61
C LEU A 97 2.62 8.80 14.42
N PHE A 98 1.61 9.64 14.71
CA PHE A 98 1.78 10.87 15.48
C PHE A 98 1.74 10.67 17.00
N SER A 99 1.54 9.44 17.48
CA SER A 99 1.65 9.13 18.90
C SER A 99 3.09 9.31 19.39
N PRO A 100 3.32 9.57 20.69
CA PRO A 100 4.68 9.65 21.25
C PRO A 100 5.54 8.43 20.89
N SER A 101 4.94 7.24 20.90
CA SER A 101 5.61 5.99 20.50
C SER A 101 5.92 5.90 19.00
N GLY A 102 5.10 6.51 18.15
CA GLY A 102 5.29 6.54 16.69
C GLY A 102 6.40 7.50 16.29
N VAL A 103 6.42 8.69 16.89
CA VAL A 103 7.49 9.68 16.70
C VAL A 103 8.82 9.18 17.27
N GLU A 104 8.79 8.47 18.40
CA GLU A 104 9.98 7.82 18.97
C GLU A 104 10.51 6.70 18.06
N ARG A 105 9.65 5.84 17.51
CA ARG A 105 10.06 4.82 16.52
C ARG A 105 10.61 5.46 15.24
N TYR A 106 9.95 6.50 14.73
CA TYR A 106 10.37 7.21 13.53
C TYR A 106 11.72 7.91 13.74
N SER A 107 11.89 8.63 14.85
CA SER A 107 13.16 9.30 15.18
C SER A 107 14.28 8.30 15.47
N LYS A 108 14.03 7.20 16.19
CA LYS A 108 15.03 6.13 16.41
C LYS A 108 15.49 5.50 15.10
N ASN A 109 14.60 5.31 14.13
CA ASN A 109 14.96 4.84 12.80
C ASN A 109 15.74 5.87 11.96
N PHE A 110 15.70 7.16 12.35
CA PHE A 110 16.37 8.28 11.67
C PHE A 110 17.69 8.69 12.32
N THR A 111 17.83 8.51 13.64
CA THR A 111 18.99 8.96 14.45
C THR A 111 19.90 7.82 14.89
N SER A 112 19.39 6.59 15.00
CA SER A 112 20.23 5.41 15.14
C SER A 112 20.75 5.06 13.75
N SER A 113 22.04 4.75 13.63
CA SER A 113 22.59 4.08 12.44
C SER A 113 21.60 3.02 11.99
N ALA A 114 21.20 3.09 10.71
CA ALA A 114 20.22 2.20 10.11
C ALA A 114 20.40 0.78 10.65
N PRO A 115 19.37 0.16 11.28
CA PRO A 115 19.44 -1.27 11.56
C PRO A 115 19.67 -1.94 10.21
N GLU A 116 20.71 -2.77 10.14
CA GLU A 116 21.05 -3.55 8.95
C GLU A 116 19.79 -4.21 8.37
N ALA A 117 19.73 -4.28 7.04
CA ALA A 117 18.69 -5.02 6.33
C ALA A 117 18.64 -6.45 6.91
N GLY A 118 17.55 -6.78 7.61
CA GLY A 118 17.41 -8.07 8.29
C GLY A 118 16.63 -8.08 9.61
N THR A 119 16.31 -6.92 10.21
CA THR A 119 15.47 -6.90 11.43
C THR A 119 13.96 -6.99 11.12
N PRO A 120 13.13 -7.64 11.97
CA PRO A 120 11.72 -7.98 11.69
C PRO A 120 10.77 -6.81 11.44
N SER A 121 11.25 -5.57 11.62
CA SER A 121 10.51 -4.32 11.39
C SER A 121 10.47 -3.90 9.91
N SER A 122 11.02 -4.71 9.00
CA SER A 122 11.06 -4.42 7.56
C SER A 122 9.70 -4.51 6.85
N ASP A 123 8.71 -5.15 7.46
CA ASP A 123 7.38 -5.37 6.86
C ASP A 123 6.40 -4.20 7.05
N GLU A 124 6.74 -3.21 7.87
CA GLU A 124 6.00 -1.95 8.00
C GLU A 124 6.55 -0.85 7.08
N ARG A 125 7.43 -1.19 6.14
CA ARG A 125 7.76 -0.27 5.05
C ARG A 125 6.54 -0.14 4.14
N PRO A 126 6.03 1.08 3.87
CA PRO A 126 5.19 1.32 2.71
C PRO A 126 6.03 0.86 1.51
N ARG A 127 5.60 -0.21 0.82
CA ARG A 127 6.24 -0.62 -0.43
C ARG A 127 6.20 0.59 -1.35
N SER A 128 7.36 1.18 -1.62
CA SER A 128 7.46 2.37 -2.45
C SER A 128 7.27 1.99 -3.92
N LEU A 129 6.92 2.99 -4.73
CA LEU A 129 6.77 2.91 -6.19
C LEU A 129 7.98 2.27 -6.90
N ILE A 130 9.16 2.22 -6.29
CA ILE A 130 10.37 1.59 -6.84
C ILE A 130 10.18 0.07 -7.07
N GLY A 131 9.39 -0.64 -6.26
CA GLY A 131 9.14 -2.08 -6.45
C GLY A 131 8.25 -2.43 -7.65
N ILE A 132 7.59 -1.43 -8.24
CA ILE A 132 6.77 -1.59 -9.46
C ILE A 132 7.65 -1.44 -10.72
N VAL A 133 8.84 -0.84 -10.60
CA VAL A 133 9.70 -0.49 -11.73
C VAL A 133 10.51 -1.68 -12.25
N ASP A 134 10.64 -2.77 -11.48
CA ASP A 134 11.38 -3.96 -11.92
C ASP A 134 10.65 -4.73 -13.05
N GLU A 135 9.33 -4.56 -13.19
CA GLU A 135 8.55 -5.06 -14.34
C GLU A 135 8.59 -4.13 -15.57
N GLY A 136 9.12 -2.91 -15.42
CA GLY A 136 9.11 -1.88 -16.47
C GLY A 136 10.20 -2.03 -17.54
N SER A 137 11.26 -2.79 -17.28
CA SER A 137 12.42 -2.89 -18.18
C SER A 137 12.16 -3.68 -19.48
N THR A 138 11.05 -4.42 -19.56
CA THR A 138 10.64 -5.14 -20.79
C THR A 138 9.79 -4.29 -21.74
N ILE A 139 9.38 -3.09 -21.32
CA ILE A 139 8.45 -2.22 -22.05
C ILE A 139 9.11 -1.51 -23.26
N VAL A 140 10.44 -1.36 -23.27
CA VAL A 140 11.16 -0.52 -24.25
C VAL A 140 11.52 -1.26 -25.55
N ASN A 141 11.02 -2.48 -25.78
CA ASN A 141 11.18 -3.19 -27.06
C ASN A 141 10.16 -2.74 -28.14
N GLY A 142 10.08 -1.43 -28.42
CA GLY A 142 9.37 -0.90 -29.60
C GLY A 142 7.84 -1.08 -29.61
N ASN A 143 7.22 -1.38 -28.47
CA ASN A 143 5.78 -1.60 -28.42
C ASN A 143 5.01 -0.27 -28.29
N ILE A 144 4.46 0.23 -29.40
CA ILE A 144 3.61 1.44 -29.45
C ILE A 144 2.47 1.39 -28.42
N TRP A 145 1.97 0.20 -28.06
CA TRP A 145 0.94 0.04 -27.05
C TRP A 145 1.40 0.35 -25.64
N ALA A 146 2.68 0.09 -25.33
CA ALA A 146 3.24 0.42 -24.03
C ALA A 146 3.49 1.93 -23.90
N LEU A 147 3.85 2.61 -25.00
CA LEU A 147 3.89 4.08 -25.07
C LEU A 147 2.50 4.70 -24.89
N LEU A 148 1.47 4.13 -25.51
CA LEU A 148 0.09 4.58 -25.33
C LEU A 148 -0.42 4.34 -23.90
N TRP A 149 -0.05 3.22 -23.28
CA TRP A 149 -0.39 2.93 -21.89
C TRP A 149 0.32 3.88 -20.92
N LEU A 150 1.60 4.19 -21.15
CA LEU A 150 2.36 5.18 -20.39
C LEU A 150 1.78 6.59 -20.58
N LEU A 151 1.44 6.98 -21.81
CA LEU A 151 0.81 8.27 -22.10
C LEU A 151 -0.57 8.37 -21.45
N GLY A 152 -1.36 7.30 -21.47
CA GLY A 152 -2.65 7.20 -20.79
C GLY A 152 -2.50 7.26 -19.26
N GLY A 153 -1.51 6.58 -18.70
CA GLY A 153 -1.16 6.64 -17.28
C GLY A 153 -0.75 8.05 -16.85
N ILE A 154 0.14 8.71 -17.60
CA ILE A 154 0.54 10.11 -17.35
C ILE A 154 -0.67 11.03 -17.47
N SER A 155 -1.50 10.87 -18.50
CA SER A 155 -2.70 11.69 -18.69
C SER A 155 -3.71 11.50 -17.56
N LEU A 156 -3.89 10.27 -17.08
CA LEU A 156 -4.75 9.95 -15.94
C LEU A 156 -4.19 10.52 -14.63
N ILE A 157 -2.89 10.40 -14.41
CA ILE A 157 -2.21 10.98 -13.25
C ILE A 157 -2.35 12.51 -13.28
N LEU A 158 -2.14 13.16 -14.42
CA LEU A 158 -2.37 14.59 -14.61
C LEU A 158 -3.82 14.98 -14.36
N ALA A 159 -4.79 14.20 -14.86
CA ALA A 159 -6.20 14.41 -14.61
C ALA A 159 -6.55 14.27 -13.12
N LEU A 160 -6.00 13.27 -12.44
CA LEU A 160 -6.17 13.05 -11.00
C LEU A 160 -5.55 14.19 -10.20
N PHE A 161 -4.30 14.58 -10.48
CA PHE A 161 -3.65 15.73 -9.85
C PHE A 161 -4.44 17.02 -10.08
N ASN A 162 -4.96 17.22 -11.30
CA ASN A 162 -5.80 18.37 -11.61
C ASN A 162 -7.14 18.36 -10.85
N THR A 163 -7.60 17.18 -10.38
CA THR A 163 -8.82 17.00 -9.60
C THR A 163 -8.59 17.17 -8.09
N ILE A 164 -7.34 17.11 -7.62
CA ILE A 164 -7.02 17.35 -6.20
C ILE A 164 -7.36 18.82 -5.87
N PRO A 165 -8.05 19.10 -4.76
CA PRO A 165 -8.46 20.45 -4.37
C PRO A 165 -7.27 21.28 -3.86
N LEU A 166 -6.38 21.65 -4.76
CA LEU A 166 -5.29 22.59 -4.54
C LEU A 166 -5.47 23.75 -5.51
N LEU A 167 -5.44 24.98 -4.99
CA LEU A 167 -5.64 26.23 -5.75
C LEU A 167 -4.77 26.48 -7.01
N PRO A 168 -3.59 25.86 -7.27
CA PRO A 168 -2.95 26.03 -8.58
C PRO A 168 -3.56 25.17 -9.70
N PHE A 169 -4.49 24.25 -9.40
CA PHE A 169 -5.06 23.31 -10.36
C PHE A 169 -6.58 23.50 -10.48
N ASP A 170 -7.07 23.68 -11.72
CA ASP A 170 -8.43 24.15 -12.02
C ASP A 170 -9.55 23.24 -11.45
N GLY A 171 -9.30 21.96 -11.17
CA GLY A 171 -10.31 21.04 -10.62
C GLY A 171 -10.68 21.31 -9.15
N GLY A 172 -9.91 22.15 -8.43
CA GLY A 172 -10.32 22.64 -7.11
C GLY A 172 -11.66 23.38 -7.14
N HIS A 173 -11.98 24.05 -8.24
CA HIS A 173 -13.29 24.69 -8.43
C HIS A 173 -14.43 23.68 -8.58
N ALA A 174 -14.21 22.57 -9.29
CA ALA A 174 -15.24 21.55 -9.52
C ALA A 174 -15.63 20.83 -8.22
N VAL A 175 -14.66 20.51 -7.36
CA VAL A 175 -14.89 19.90 -6.04
C VAL A 175 -15.64 20.86 -5.12
N VAL A 176 -15.27 22.15 -5.12
CA VAL A 176 -15.96 23.17 -4.32
C VAL A 176 -17.40 23.37 -4.81
N VAL A 177 -17.64 23.44 -6.12
CA VAL A 177 -18.99 23.55 -6.69
C VAL A 177 -19.83 22.30 -6.37
N LEU A 178 -19.24 21.11 -6.43
CA LEU A 178 -19.94 19.88 -6.05
C LEU A 178 -20.30 19.86 -4.57
N TYR A 179 -19.39 20.33 -3.70
CA TYR A 179 -19.66 20.49 -2.27
C TYR A 179 -20.74 21.54 -2.00
N GLU A 180 -20.66 22.71 -2.63
CA GLU A 180 -21.67 23.77 -2.52
C GLU A 180 -23.04 23.28 -3.00
N TRP A 181 -23.10 22.55 -4.12
CA TRP A 181 -24.32 21.96 -4.64
C TRP A 181 -24.91 20.93 -3.67
N ALA A 182 -24.10 20.00 -3.17
CA ALA A 182 -24.53 18.97 -2.24
C ALA A 182 -24.98 19.58 -0.90
N ALA A 183 -24.19 20.49 -0.33
CA ALA A 183 -24.50 21.18 0.92
C ALA A 183 -25.73 22.09 0.78
N SER A 184 -25.88 22.79 -0.35
CA SER A 184 -27.04 23.64 -0.60
C SER A 184 -28.33 22.83 -0.76
N LYS A 185 -28.23 21.64 -1.36
CA LYS A 185 -29.37 20.72 -1.52
C LYS A 185 -29.79 20.09 -0.20
N ILE A 186 -28.83 19.73 0.65
CA ILE A 186 -29.08 19.14 1.98
C ILE A 186 -29.59 20.19 2.96
N MET A 187 -28.96 21.37 3.02
CA MET A 187 -29.32 22.43 3.96
C MET A 187 -30.45 23.36 3.48
N ARG A 188 -30.99 23.14 2.26
CA ARG A 188 -32.04 23.97 1.62
C ARG A 188 -31.75 25.47 1.64
N ARG A 189 -30.49 25.87 1.66
CA ARG A 189 -30.00 27.26 1.62
C ARG A 189 -28.77 27.35 0.74
N LYS A 190 -28.53 28.49 0.08
CA LYS A 190 -27.30 28.68 -0.69
C LYS A 190 -26.10 28.69 0.24
N VAL A 191 -25.26 27.66 0.15
CA VAL A 191 -23.95 27.59 0.80
C VAL A 191 -22.93 28.00 -0.26
N THR A 192 -22.17 29.06 0.03
CA THR A 192 -21.05 29.50 -0.82
C THR A 192 -19.78 29.46 0.02
N VAL A 193 -18.72 28.90 -0.56
CA VAL A 193 -17.41 28.75 0.05
C VAL A 193 -16.52 29.84 -0.53
N ASP A 194 -15.94 30.66 0.35
CA ASP A 194 -15.03 31.72 -0.06
C ASP A 194 -13.64 31.14 -0.38
N PHE A 195 -13.29 31.15 -1.67
CA PHE A 195 -12.00 30.66 -2.20
C PHE A 195 -10.80 31.29 -1.49
N ARG A 196 -10.91 32.52 -0.98
CA ARG A 196 -9.82 33.22 -0.29
C ARG A 196 -9.40 32.54 1.01
N LYS A 197 -10.32 31.81 1.66
CA LYS A 197 -10.04 31.09 2.91
C LYS A 197 -9.29 29.76 2.69
N LEU A 198 -9.34 29.22 1.48
CA LEU A 198 -8.67 27.96 1.12
C LEU A 198 -7.22 28.19 0.64
N MET A 199 -6.90 29.41 0.19
CA MET A 199 -5.55 29.82 -0.24
C MET A 199 -4.43 29.45 0.74
N PRO A 200 -4.51 29.81 2.05
CA PRO A 200 -3.44 29.49 2.99
C PRO A 200 -3.30 27.98 3.24
N VAL A 201 -4.41 27.23 3.20
CA VAL A 201 -4.41 25.77 3.40
C VAL A 201 -3.75 25.08 2.21
N THR A 202 -4.11 25.46 0.98
CA THR A 202 -3.42 24.94 -0.21
C THR A 202 -1.94 25.29 -0.16
N ALA A 203 -1.57 26.54 0.16
CA ALA A 203 -0.17 26.95 0.24
C ALA A 203 0.60 26.10 1.25
N ALA A 204 0.03 25.84 2.44
CA ALA A 204 0.64 24.97 3.44
C ALA A 204 0.83 23.54 2.92
N VAL A 205 -0.18 22.97 2.27
CA VAL A 205 -0.09 21.62 1.69
C VAL A 205 0.97 21.54 0.59
N LEU A 206 1.06 22.56 -0.28
CA LEU A 206 2.08 22.62 -1.32
C LEU A 206 3.49 22.73 -0.73
N VAL A 207 3.69 23.53 0.33
CA VAL A 207 4.97 23.62 1.03
C VAL A 207 5.35 22.28 1.66
N ILE A 208 4.40 21.56 2.26
CA ILE A 208 4.65 20.23 2.81
C ILE A 208 5.07 19.26 1.70
N PHE A 209 4.34 19.21 0.59
CA PHE A 209 4.71 18.35 -0.54
C PHE A 209 6.07 18.72 -1.15
N LEU A 210 6.38 20.02 -1.24
CA LEU A 210 7.68 20.49 -1.70
C LEU A 210 8.80 20.02 -0.77
N VAL A 211 8.62 20.15 0.54
CA VAL A 211 9.61 19.71 1.54
C VAL A 211 9.78 18.19 1.50
N LEU A 212 8.68 17.43 1.44
CA LEU A 212 8.74 15.97 1.35
C LEU A 212 9.41 15.51 0.04
N GLY A 213 9.07 16.14 -1.08
CA GLY A 213 9.66 15.85 -2.39
C GLY A 213 11.16 16.15 -2.44
N LEU A 214 11.56 17.34 -1.97
CA LEU A 214 12.97 17.71 -1.88
C LEU A 214 13.74 16.80 -0.90
N SER A 215 13.12 16.42 0.21
CA SER A 215 13.72 15.48 1.17
C SER A 215 13.92 14.11 0.54
N ALA A 216 12.92 13.58 -0.17
CA ALA A 216 13.03 12.30 -0.87
C ALA A 216 14.14 12.34 -1.94
N MET A 217 14.16 13.39 -2.77
CA MET A 217 15.17 13.57 -3.82
C MET A 217 16.58 13.70 -3.22
N PHE A 218 16.74 14.40 -2.10
CA PHE A 218 18.01 14.51 -1.41
C PHE A 218 18.49 13.16 -0.86
N LEU A 219 17.58 12.37 -0.29
CA LEU A 219 17.88 11.01 0.18
C LEU A 219 18.32 10.10 -0.97
N ASP A 220 17.60 10.15 -2.10
CA ASP A 220 17.92 9.38 -3.29
C ASP A 220 19.32 9.74 -3.86
N ILE A 221 19.63 11.05 -3.98
CA ILE A 221 20.94 11.51 -4.45
C ILE A 221 22.06 11.06 -3.51
N ARG A 222 21.83 11.18 -2.19
CA ARG A 222 22.82 10.74 -1.19
C ARG A 222 23.05 9.23 -1.25
N GLN A 223 22.00 8.46 -1.48
CA GLN A 223 22.09 7.00 -1.59
C GLN A 223 22.80 6.59 -2.89
N ALA A 224 22.58 7.29 -4.00
CA ALA A 224 23.25 7.06 -5.28
C ALA A 224 24.74 7.46 -5.29
N LEU A 225 25.15 8.42 -4.46
CA LEU A 225 26.55 8.86 -4.32
C LEU A 225 27.31 8.13 -3.20
N GLY A 226 26.59 7.43 -2.32
CA GLY A 226 27.14 6.66 -1.20
C GLY A 226 27.39 5.18 -1.50
N SER A 227 27.16 4.76 -2.75
CA SER A 227 27.49 3.44 -3.29
C SER A 227 28.71 3.51 -4.20
#